data_AF-A0A962ZCS1-F1
#
_entry.id   AF-A0A962ZCS1-F1
#
_cell.length_a   1.000
_cell.length_b   1.000
_cell.length_c   1.000
_cell.angle_alpha   90.00
_cell.angle_beta   90.00
_cell.angle_gamma   90.00
#
_symmetry.space_group_name_H-M   'P 1'
#
loop_
_entity.id
_entity.type
_entity.pdbx_description
1 polymer ?
#
loop_
_entity_poly.entity_id
_entity_poly.type
_entity_poly.pdbx_seq_one_letter_code
_entity_poly.pdbx_strand_id
1 'polypeptide(L)'
;RRRAYHGITSMAGHLTGLPYARAGFDLPASDRFFHVTTPSHYRDGREGESEDAFADRLAQEIETLILALGPDTVAAFFAEPVQGAGGVIVPPESYFPKVQKVLKKYDVLMVAD
;
A
#
# COMPACT_ATOMS: atom_id res chain seq x y z
N ARG A 1 1.60 -2.04 -0.23
CA ARG A 1 1.95 -1.03 -1.26
C ARG A 1 3.04 -1.60 -2.19
N ARG A 2 3.14 -1.17 -3.45
CA ARG A 2 4.29 -1.53 -4.30
C ARG A 2 5.60 -1.09 -3.61
N ARG A 3 6.68 -1.85 -3.80
CA ARG A 3 8.00 -1.64 -3.16
C ARG A 3 8.03 -1.74 -1.63
N ALA A 4 6.95 -2.16 -0.97
CA ALA A 4 6.96 -2.38 0.48
C ALA A 4 7.81 -3.59 0.86
N TYR A 5 8.37 -3.59 2.07
CA TYR A 5 9.06 -4.74 2.63
C TYR A 5 8.46 -5.08 3.99
N HIS A 6 7.98 -6.31 4.12
CA HIS A 6 7.31 -6.82 5.32
C HIS A 6 7.92 -8.17 5.77
N GLY A 7 9.10 -8.52 5.22
CA GLY A 7 9.80 -9.77 5.48
C GLY A 7 9.68 -10.83 4.36
N ILE A 8 10.20 -12.02 4.64
CA ILE A 8 10.41 -13.10 3.66
C ILE A 8 9.86 -14.47 4.08
N THR A 9 9.12 -14.56 5.19
CA THR A 9 8.32 -15.78 5.45
C THR A 9 7.24 -15.91 4.38
N SER A 10 6.65 -17.11 4.23
CA SER A 10 5.67 -17.36 3.16
C SER A 10 4.56 -16.30 3.10
N MET A 11 3.96 -15.91 4.23
CA MET A 11 2.90 -14.87 4.23
C MET A 11 3.47 -13.44 4.10
N ALA A 12 4.59 -13.14 4.76
CA ALA A 12 5.24 -11.85 4.65
C ALA A 12 5.69 -11.53 3.21
N GLY A 13 6.14 -12.55 2.45
CA GLY A 13 6.52 -12.39 1.05
C GLY A 13 5.37 -11.98 0.15
N HIS A 14 4.13 -12.36 0.47
CA HIS A 14 2.93 -11.87 -0.22
C HIS A 14 2.72 -10.37 0.04
N LEU A 15 2.99 -9.89 1.26
CA LEU A 15 2.90 -8.48 1.60
C LEU A 15 4.03 -7.66 0.95
N THR A 16 5.26 -8.18 0.96
CA THR A 16 6.48 -7.52 0.43
C THR A 16 6.41 -7.27 -1.07
N GLY A 17 6.25 -6.03 -1.51
CA GLY A 17 6.13 -5.61 -2.91
C GLY A 17 7.45 -5.50 -3.71
N LEU A 18 8.47 -6.29 -3.37
CA LEU A 18 9.81 -6.25 -3.98
C LEU A 18 10.09 -7.52 -4.81
N PRO A 19 10.44 -7.41 -6.12
CA PRO A 19 10.62 -8.57 -6.98
C PRO A 19 11.65 -9.58 -6.48
N TYR A 20 12.79 -9.12 -5.94
CA TYR A 20 13.86 -10.02 -5.47
C TYR A 20 13.43 -10.88 -4.26
N ALA A 21 12.42 -10.45 -3.50
CA ALA A 21 11.89 -11.19 -2.36
C ALA A 21 10.79 -12.20 -2.77
N ARG A 22 10.37 -12.18 -4.04
CA ARG A 22 9.27 -13.02 -4.58
C ARG A 22 9.70 -13.94 -5.71
N ALA A 23 10.67 -13.53 -6.52
CA ALA A 23 11.13 -14.26 -7.68
C ALA A 23 11.63 -15.66 -7.28
N GLY A 24 11.10 -16.70 -7.93
CA GLY A 24 11.46 -18.10 -7.66
C GLY A 24 10.69 -18.76 -6.51
N PHE A 25 9.69 -18.09 -5.91
CA PHE A 25 8.90 -18.61 -4.79
C PHE A 25 7.39 -18.73 -5.08
N ASP A 26 6.99 -18.62 -6.36
CA ASP A 26 5.59 -18.60 -6.81
C ASP A 26 4.72 -17.54 -6.09
N LEU A 27 5.34 -16.42 -5.66
CA LEU A 27 4.65 -15.35 -4.95
C LEU A 27 4.20 -14.20 -5.87
N PRO A 28 2.99 -13.65 -5.65
CA PRO A 28 1.98 -14.11 -4.70
C PRO A 28 1.29 -15.39 -5.18
N ALA A 29 1.18 -16.40 -4.31
CA ALA A 29 0.49 -17.67 -4.57
C ALA A 29 -1.00 -17.63 -4.19
N SER A 30 -1.49 -16.45 -3.79
CA SER A 30 -2.82 -16.23 -3.22
C SER A 30 -3.45 -14.98 -3.80
N ASP A 31 -4.76 -15.05 -4.05
CA ASP A 31 -5.63 -13.97 -4.51
C ASP A 31 -6.10 -13.04 -3.37
N ARG A 32 -5.58 -13.23 -2.15
CA ARG A 32 -5.95 -12.46 -0.95
C ARG A 32 -5.05 -11.27 -0.66
N PHE A 33 -3.99 -11.07 -1.45
CA PHE A 33 -2.99 -10.02 -1.23
C PHE A 33 -2.94 -9.07 -2.42
N PHE A 34 -3.10 -7.79 -2.14
CA PHE A 34 -3.19 -6.75 -3.17
C PHE A 34 -2.15 -5.64 -2.92
N HIS A 35 -1.60 -5.09 -4.01
CA HIS A 35 -0.61 -4.00 -3.95
C HIS A 35 -1.15 -2.76 -4.66
N VAL A 36 -1.48 -1.74 -3.86
CA VAL A 36 -1.73 -0.37 -4.35
C VAL A 36 -0.43 0.35 -4.68
N THR A 37 -0.54 1.48 -5.38
CA THR A 37 0.57 2.36 -5.78
C THR A 37 1.51 2.73 -4.61
N THR A 38 2.78 2.95 -4.94
CA THR A 38 3.79 3.44 -3.99
C THR A 38 3.50 4.91 -3.66
N PRO A 39 3.55 5.36 -2.38
CA PRO A 39 3.41 6.77 -2.03
C PRO A 39 4.68 7.59 -2.33
N SER A 40 5.28 7.41 -3.51
CA SER A 40 6.44 8.18 -3.97
C SER A 40 5.99 9.26 -4.95
N HIS A 41 5.74 10.48 -4.48
CA HIS A 41 5.30 11.59 -5.36
C HIS A 41 6.28 11.83 -6.51
N TYR A 42 7.58 11.77 -6.20
CA TYR A 42 8.66 11.90 -7.18
C TYR A 42 8.58 10.93 -8.37
N ARG A 43 8.09 9.69 -8.17
CA ARG A 43 8.07 8.67 -9.23
C ARG A 43 6.69 8.36 -9.75
N ASP A 44 5.69 8.38 -8.89
CA ASP A 44 4.32 7.93 -9.15
C ASP A 44 3.33 9.11 -9.25
N GLY A 45 3.79 10.34 -9.02
CA GLY A 45 3.03 11.57 -9.24
C GLY A 45 2.84 11.87 -10.73
N ARG A 46 1.72 12.52 -11.07
CA ARG A 46 1.44 13.00 -12.43
C ARG A 46 2.07 14.38 -12.65
N GLU A 47 2.29 14.74 -13.91
CA GLU A 47 2.78 16.08 -14.25
C GLU A 47 1.83 17.17 -13.70
N GLY A 48 2.39 18.11 -12.94
CA GLY A 48 1.63 19.18 -12.29
C GLY A 48 0.80 18.76 -11.07
N GLU A 49 0.80 17.49 -10.67
CA GLU A 49 0.08 17.02 -9.49
C GLU A 49 0.82 17.46 -8.22
N SER A 50 0.11 18.10 -7.28
CA SER A 50 0.67 18.42 -5.97
C SER A 50 0.79 17.16 -5.10
N GLU A 51 1.66 17.19 -4.08
CA GLU A 51 1.76 16.07 -3.12
C GLU A 51 0.43 15.76 -2.43
N ASP A 52 -0.37 16.79 -2.14
CA ASP A 52 -1.66 16.64 -1.49
C ASP A 52 -2.71 15.98 -2.41
N ALA A 53 -2.77 16.41 -3.68
CA ALA A 53 -3.64 15.80 -4.68
C ALA A 53 -3.22 14.36 -5.00
N PHE A 54 -1.91 14.10 -5.01
CA PHE A 54 -1.39 12.74 -5.11
C PHE A 54 -1.85 11.87 -3.94
N ALA A 55 -1.76 12.38 -2.70
CA ALA A 55 -2.26 11.67 -1.52
C ALA A 55 -3.76 11.39 -1.60
N ASP A 56 -4.58 12.32 -2.11
CA ASP A 56 -6.01 12.07 -2.37
C ASP A 56 -6.21 10.93 -3.37
N ARG A 57 -5.47 10.94 -4.47
CA ARG A 57 -5.55 9.89 -5.48
C ARG A 57 -5.20 8.51 -4.91
N LEU A 58 -4.18 8.43 -4.05
CA LEU A 58 -3.81 7.16 -3.39
C LEU A 58 -4.86 6.69 -2.39
N ALA A 59 -5.45 7.61 -1.61
CA ALA A 59 -6.55 7.27 -0.70
C ALA A 59 -7.78 6.79 -1.47
N GLN A 60 -8.10 7.45 -2.59
CA GLN A 60 -9.19 7.06 -3.49
C GLN A 60 -8.93 5.70 -4.15
N GLU A 61 -7.68 5.40 -4.54
CA GLU A 61 -7.29 4.08 -5.05
C GLU A 61 -7.58 2.98 -4.02
N ILE A 62 -7.18 3.20 -2.76
CA ILE A 62 -7.44 2.27 -1.65
C ILE A 62 -8.94 2.07 -1.44
N GLU A 63 -9.72 3.16 -1.40
CA GLU A 63 -11.18 3.08 -1.25
C GLU A 63 -11.83 2.31 -2.41
N THR A 64 -11.41 2.60 -3.64
CA THR A 64 -11.91 1.93 -4.84
C THR A 64 -11.63 0.43 -4.79
N LEU A 65 -10.43 0.05 -4.34
CA LEU A 65 -10.07 -1.36 -4.18
C LEU A 65 -10.89 -2.04 -3.08
N ILE A 66 -11.08 -1.40 -1.92
CA ILE A 66 -11.92 -1.93 -0.84
C ILE A 66 -13.35 -2.20 -1.34
N LEU A 67 -13.94 -1.23 -2.05
CA LEU A 67 -15.28 -1.37 -2.62
C LEU A 67 -15.35 -2.49 -3.67
N ALA A 68 -14.33 -2.61 -4.52
CA ALA A 68 -14.28 -3.63 -5.57
C ALA A 68 -14.16 -5.06 -5.01
N LEU A 69 -13.46 -5.23 -3.88
CA LEU A 69 -13.32 -6.52 -3.19
C LEU A 69 -14.54 -6.84 -2.30
N GLY A 70 -15.37 -5.84 -2.00
CA GLY A 70 -16.39 -5.92 -0.96
C GLY A 70 -15.79 -5.59 0.41
N PRO A 71 -16.27 -4.54 1.10
CA PRO A 71 -15.68 -4.07 2.37
C PRO A 71 -15.51 -5.17 3.43
N ASP A 72 -16.46 -6.10 3.52
CA ASP A 72 -16.45 -7.19 4.51
C ASP A 72 -15.36 -8.25 4.25
N THR A 73 -14.63 -8.16 3.13
CA THR A 73 -13.57 -9.11 2.77
C THR A 73 -12.16 -8.57 3.04
N VAL A 74 -12.02 -7.28 3.33
CA VAL A 74 -10.72 -6.61 3.52
C VAL A 74 -10.40 -6.49 5.00
N ALA A 75 -9.46 -7.31 5.48
CA ALA A 75 -9.13 -7.35 6.91
C ALA A 75 -8.21 -6.19 7.36
N ALA A 76 -7.15 -5.89 6.60
CA ALA A 76 -6.12 -4.98 7.05
C ALA A 76 -5.33 -4.34 5.89
N PHE A 77 -4.75 -3.17 6.17
CA PHE A 77 -3.80 -2.46 5.34
C PHE A 77 -2.44 -2.35 6.05
N PHE A 78 -1.40 -2.91 5.44
CA PHE A 78 -0.04 -2.91 5.96
C PHE A 78 0.79 -1.78 5.34
N ALA A 79 1.44 -0.97 6.18
CA ALA A 79 2.24 0.15 5.73
C ALA A 79 3.36 0.52 6.72
N GLU A 80 4.60 0.48 6.23
CA GLU A 80 5.74 1.20 6.79
C GLU A 80 5.48 2.73 6.80
N PRO A 81 5.71 3.47 7.91
CA PRO A 81 5.65 4.93 7.95
C PRO A 81 6.56 5.59 6.91
N VAL A 82 7.76 5.03 6.73
CA VAL A 82 8.71 5.36 5.65
C VAL A 82 9.15 4.02 5.06
N GLN A 83 9.05 3.83 3.74
CA GLN A 83 9.46 2.54 3.14
C GLN A 83 10.98 2.44 3.14
N GLY A 84 11.52 1.45 3.86
CA GLY A 84 12.96 1.27 4.04
C GLY A 84 13.60 0.64 2.80
N ALA A 85 13.58 -0.69 2.72
CA ALA A 85 14.19 -1.46 1.62
C ALA A 85 13.59 -1.11 0.24
N GLY A 86 12.38 -0.54 0.21
CA GLY A 86 11.76 0.00 -0.99
C GLY A 86 12.52 1.16 -1.64
N GLY A 87 13.42 1.82 -0.89
CA GLY A 87 14.29 2.88 -1.37
C GLY A 87 14.17 4.20 -0.59
N VAL A 88 13.96 4.13 0.73
CA VAL A 88 13.83 5.29 1.64
C VAL A 88 12.78 6.28 1.12
N ILE A 89 11.53 5.83 1.06
CA ILE A 89 10.43 6.59 0.48
C ILE A 89 9.60 7.18 1.61
N VAL A 90 9.65 8.51 1.73
CA VAL A 90 8.80 9.29 2.62
C VAL A 90 7.48 9.57 1.89
N PRO A 91 6.32 9.18 2.44
CA PRO A 91 5.03 9.51 1.84
C PRO A 91 4.72 11.01 1.98
N PRO A 92 3.82 11.58 1.15
CA PRO A 92 3.27 12.91 1.39
C PRO A 92 2.76 13.07 2.82
N GLU A 93 2.90 14.26 3.40
CA GLU A 93 2.50 14.54 4.79
C GLU A 93 1.02 14.18 5.05
N SER A 94 0.14 14.46 4.10
CA SER A 94 -1.29 14.18 4.21
C SER A 94 -1.70 12.74 3.89
N TYR A 95 -0.76 11.87 3.47
CA TYR A 95 -1.05 10.50 3.07
C TYR A 95 -1.72 9.67 4.18
N PHE A 96 -1.08 9.54 5.34
CA PHE A 96 -1.63 8.71 6.42
C PHE A 96 -2.93 9.24 7.02
N PRO A 97 -3.11 10.56 7.24
CA PRO A 97 -4.41 11.11 7.62
C PRO A 97 -5.53 10.75 6.63
N LYS A 98 -5.26 10.87 5.32
CA LYS A 98 -6.24 10.54 4.27
C LYS A 98 -6.53 9.04 4.20
N VAL A 99 -5.50 8.19 4.25
CA VAL A 99 -5.66 6.73 4.25
C VAL A 99 -6.41 6.25 5.48
N GLN A 100 -6.05 6.69 6.69
CA GLN A 100 -6.73 6.28 7.92
C GLN A 100 -8.23 6.62 7.92
N LYS A 101 -8.61 7.76 7.33
CA LYS A 101 -10.02 8.14 7.16
C LYS A 101 -10.78 7.13 6.29
N VAL A 102 -10.16 6.66 5.21
CA VAL A 102 -10.73 5.62 4.34
C VAL A 102 -10.82 4.28 5.08
N LEU A 103 -9.74 3.82 5.69
CA LEU A 103 -9.71 2.52 6.39
C LEU A 103 -10.76 2.46 7.50
N LYS A 104 -10.87 3.54 8.30
CA LYS A 104 -11.86 3.64 9.38
C LYS A 104 -13.31 3.62 8.89
N LYS A 105 -13.58 4.12 7.68
CA LYS A 105 -14.94 4.11 7.09
C LYS A 105 -15.44 2.69 6.83
N TYR A 106 -14.54 1.74 6.60
CA TYR A 106 -14.85 0.36 6.22
C TYR A 106 -14.37 -0.67 7.24
N ASP A 107 -14.02 -0.23 8.45
CA ASP A 107 -13.50 -1.08 9.55
C ASP A 107 -12.27 -1.93 9.15
N VAL A 108 -11.42 -1.39 8.29
CA VAL A 108 -10.16 -2.04 7.89
C VAL A 108 -9.06 -1.67 8.89
N LEU A 109 -8.37 -2.66 9.45
CA LEU A 109 -7.27 -2.41 10.38
C LEU A 109 -6.09 -1.76 9.66
N MET A 110 -5.45 -0.79 10.31
CA MET A 110 -4.15 -0.28 9.87
C MET A 110 -3.04 -0.95 10.68
N VAL A 111 -2.10 -1.59 9.98
CA VAL A 111 -0.87 -2.14 10.57
C VAL A 111 0.29 -1.24 10.17
N ALA A 112 0.83 -0.53 11.15
CA ALA A 112 2.08 0.21 11.00
C ALA A 112 3.24 -0.77 11.19
N ASP A 113 4.03 -0.97 10.12
CA ASP A 113 5.23 -1.82 10.12
C ASP A 113 6.49 -0.98 10.38
#